data_AF-A0A7C1VXX5-F1
#
_entry.id   AF-A0A7C1VXX5-F1
#
_cell.length_a   1.000
_cell.length_b   1.000
_cell.length_c   1.000
_cell.angle_alpha   90.00
_cell.angle_beta   90.00
_cell.angle_gamma   90.00
#
_symmetry.space_group_name_H-M   'P 1'
#
loop_
_entity.id
_entity.type
_entity.pdbx_description
1 polymer ?
#
loop_
_entity_poly.entity_id
_entity_poly.type
_entity_poly.pdbx_seq_one_letter_code
_entity_poly.pdbx_strand_id
1 'polypeptide(L)'
;MLRKPVVAGTFYEKEGELLTEEIKQCFLKGVGKIPEVKKGKGKIKGVVVPHAGYYYSGYIASYAYNEIAKDGFPDKFIIIGPNHAGYGGISIMTEGEWETPLGNVAIS
;
A
#
# COMPACT_ATOMS: atom_id res chain seq x y z
N MET A 1 17.55 9.11 -6.88
CA MET A 1 17.14 9.56 -5.54
C MET A 1 16.47 8.40 -4.80
N LEU A 2 16.73 8.21 -3.51
CA LEU A 2 16.07 7.18 -2.69
C LEU A 2 15.20 7.85 -1.61
N ARG A 3 13.89 7.62 -1.64
CA ARG A 3 12.94 8.11 -0.62
C ARG A 3 12.82 7.09 0.50
N LYS A 4 13.23 7.46 1.71
CA LYS A 4 13.17 6.60 2.91
C LYS A 4 11.74 6.50 3.50
N PRO A 5 11.39 5.37 4.15
CA PRO A 5 10.08 5.18 4.79
C PRO A 5 10.02 5.84 6.18
N VAL A 6 9.66 7.12 6.23
CA VAL A 6 9.76 7.95 7.45
C VAL A 6 8.81 7.59 8.60
N VAL A 7 7.80 6.74 8.36
CA VAL A 7 6.84 6.29 9.38
C VAL A 7 6.96 4.79 9.73
N ALA A 8 7.94 4.08 9.16
CA ALA A 8 8.22 2.70 9.53
C ALA A 8 8.61 2.61 11.02
N GLY A 9 8.04 1.64 11.73
CA GLY A 9 8.19 1.47 13.18
C GLY A 9 7.25 2.35 14.02
N THR A 10 6.39 3.15 13.40
CA THR A 10 5.35 3.92 14.09
C THR A 10 3.95 3.63 13.54
N PHE A 11 3.79 3.61 12.22
CA PHE A 11 2.50 3.35 11.56
C PHE A 11 2.33 1.88 11.16
N TYR A 12 3.43 1.20 10.93
CA TYR A 12 3.52 -0.20 10.52
C TYR A 12 4.92 -0.71 10.90
N GLU A 13 5.10 -2.03 10.93
CA GLU A 13 6.37 -2.64 11.31
C GLU A 13 7.53 -2.25 10.38
N LYS A 14 8.69 -1.96 10.98
CA LYS A 14 9.89 -1.54 10.23
C LYS A 14 10.70 -2.72 9.67
N GLU A 15 10.49 -3.92 10.20
CA GLU A 15 11.22 -5.13 9.81
C GLU A 15 10.36 -5.94 8.83
N GLY A 16 10.95 -6.38 7.71
CA GLY A 16 10.18 -6.96 6.60
C GLY A 16 9.37 -8.21 6.96
N GLU A 17 9.94 -9.10 7.79
CA GLU A 17 9.24 -10.32 8.24
C GLU A 17 8.05 -9.98 9.15
N LEU A 18 8.25 -9.07 10.11
CA LEU A 18 7.20 -8.60 11.01
C LEU A 18 6.10 -7.84 10.26
N LEU A 19 6.47 -7.00 9.30
CA LEU A 19 5.53 -6.30 8.44
C LEU A 19 4.70 -7.26 7.58
N THR A 20 5.32 -8.30 7.06
CA THR A 20 4.61 -9.32 6.28
C THR A 20 3.56 -10.01 7.15
N GLU A 21 3.90 -10.33 8.41
CA GLU A 21 2.95 -10.92 9.34
C GLU A 21 1.84 -9.93 9.73
N GLU A 22 2.18 -8.67 10.03
CA GLU A 22 1.19 -7.62 10.32
C GLU A 22 0.19 -7.44 9.17
N ILE A 23 0.66 -7.45 7.92
CA ILE A 23 -0.19 -7.37 6.72
C ILE A 23 -1.11 -8.60 6.62
N LYS A 24 -0.60 -9.81 6.84
CA LYS A 24 -1.42 -11.04 6.86
C LYS A 24 -2.51 -10.94 7.92
N GLN A 25 -2.18 -10.48 9.13
CA GLN A 25 -3.16 -10.29 10.20
C GLN A 25 -4.22 -9.25 9.83
N CYS A 26 -3.86 -8.19 9.11
CA CYS A 26 -4.83 -7.23 8.57
C CYS A 26 -5.82 -7.91 7.61
N PHE A 27 -5.35 -8.78 6.71
CA PHE A 27 -6.21 -9.54 5.79
C PHE A 27 -7.11 -10.55 6.52
N LEU A 28 -6.57 -11.27 7.50
CA LEU A 28 -7.32 -12.23 8.30
C LEU A 28 -8.39 -11.56 9.17
N LYS A 29 -8.08 -10.40 9.77
CA LYS A 29 -9.04 -9.61 10.57
C LYS A 29 -10.09 -8.90 9.72
N GLY A 30 -9.71 -8.43 8.52
CA GLY A 30 -10.58 -7.68 7.62
C GLY A 30 -11.41 -8.61 6.75
N VAL A 31 -10.95 -8.83 5.51
CA VAL A 31 -11.67 -9.66 4.52
C VAL A 31 -11.77 -11.15 4.91
N GLY A 32 -11.05 -11.59 5.95
CA GLY A 32 -11.15 -12.94 6.50
C GLY A 32 -10.25 -13.98 5.83
N LYS A 33 -9.36 -13.55 4.93
CA LYS A 33 -8.48 -14.47 4.17
C LYS A 33 -7.30 -13.75 3.54
N ILE A 34 -6.24 -14.51 3.27
CA ILE A 34 -5.11 -14.05 2.47
C ILE A 34 -5.55 -13.95 1.00
N PRO A 35 -5.28 -12.83 0.31
CA PRO A 35 -5.70 -12.65 -1.07
C PRO A 35 -4.88 -13.54 -2.01
N GLU A 36 -5.57 -14.09 -3.02
CA GLU A 36 -4.94 -14.80 -4.12
C GLU A 36 -4.92 -13.88 -5.36
N VAL A 37 -3.74 -13.67 -5.92
CA VAL A 37 -3.58 -12.90 -7.15
C VAL A 37 -4.07 -13.73 -8.34
N LYS A 38 -5.05 -13.21 -9.08
CA LYS A 38 -5.65 -13.87 -10.24
C LYS A 38 -5.31 -13.11 -11.53
N LYS A 39 -5.28 -13.83 -12.64
CA LYS A 39 -5.35 -13.24 -13.98
C LYS A 39 -6.80 -12.86 -14.24
N GLY A 40 -7.14 -11.59 -14.04
CA GLY A 40 -8.50 -11.07 -14.23
C GLY A 40 -8.59 -10.07 -15.39
N LYS A 41 -9.73 -9.37 -15.48
CA LYS A 41 -10.05 -8.46 -16.60
C LYS A 41 -9.53 -7.03 -16.40
N GLY A 42 -8.95 -6.69 -15.24
CA GLY A 42 -8.40 -5.37 -14.94
C GLY A 42 -9.44 -4.25 -15.07
N LYS A 43 -10.64 -4.48 -14.54
CA LYS A 43 -11.77 -3.53 -14.61
C LYS A 43 -11.67 -2.42 -13.57
N ILE A 44 -11.10 -2.70 -12.40
CA ILE A 44 -10.92 -1.72 -11.32
C ILE A 44 -9.89 -0.69 -11.79
N LYS A 45 -10.31 0.58 -11.87
CA LYS A 45 -9.45 1.71 -12.27
C LYS A 45 -8.93 2.53 -11.09
N GLY A 46 -9.52 2.34 -9.92
CA GLY A 46 -9.10 3.02 -8.70
C GLY A 46 -9.84 2.47 -7.48
N VAL A 47 -9.21 2.62 -6.33
CA VAL A 47 -9.80 2.34 -5.02
C VAL A 47 -9.41 3.47 -4.08
N VAL A 48 -10.17 3.63 -3.00
CA VAL A 48 -9.82 4.54 -1.90
C VAL A 48 -9.57 3.70 -0.66
N VAL A 49 -8.45 3.93 0.01
CA VAL A 49 -8.07 3.24 1.24
C VAL A 49 -7.68 4.24 2.32
N PRO A 50 -7.89 3.91 3.60
CA PRO A 50 -7.39 4.71 4.71
C PRO A 50 -5.85 4.64 4.79
N HIS A 51 -5.23 5.65 5.40
CA HIS A 51 -3.76 5.76 5.55
C HIS A 51 -3.30 5.98 7.00
N ALA A 52 -4.15 5.67 7.98
CA ALA A 52 -3.72 5.61 9.38
C ALA A 52 -2.82 4.38 9.61
N GLY A 53 -2.25 4.26 10.81
CA GLY A 53 -1.45 3.10 11.17
C GLY A 53 -2.21 1.77 10.99
N TYR A 54 -1.50 0.71 10.61
CA TYR A 54 -2.08 -0.59 10.23
C TYR A 54 -2.94 -1.20 11.33
N TYR A 55 -2.55 -1.01 12.59
CA TYR A 55 -3.36 -1.38 13.75
C TYR A 55 -4.81 -0.88 13.68
N TYR A 56 -5.01 0.36 13.22
CA TYR A 56 -6.32 1.02 13.16
C TYR A 56 -7.04 0.80 11.83
N SER A 57 -6.30 0.78 10.71
CA SER A 57 -6.94 0.86 9.39
C SER A 57 -6.52 -0.21 8.39
N GLY A 58 -5.52 -1.04 8.71
CA GLY A 58 -5.02 -2.07 7.79
C GLY A 58 -6.10 -3.09 7.43
N TYR A 59 -6.92 -3.52 8.40
CA TYR A 59 -8.01 -4.46 8.17
C TYR A 59 -9.12 -3.87 7.26
N ILE A 60 -9.37 -2.56 7.32
CA ILE A 60 -10.30 -1.88 6.40
C ILE A 60 -9.69 -1.82 4.99
N ALA A 61 -8.41 -1.46 4.87
CA ALA A 61 -7.73 -1.42 3.57
C ALA A 61 -7.68 -2.80 2.88
N SER A 62 -7.67 -3.88 3.65
CA SER A 62 -7.62 -5.26 3.13
C SER A 62 -8.76 -5.60 2.15
N TYR A 63 -9.95 -5.03 2.33
CA TYR A 63 -11.08 -5.26 1.43
C TYR A 63 -10.78 -4.78 0.02
N ALA A 64 -10.25 -3.56 -0.12
CA ALA A 64 -9.88 -2.97 -1.41
C ALA A 64 -8.73 -3.74 -2.07
N TYR A 65 -7.67 -4.05 -1.32
CA TYR A 65 -6.53 -4.81 -1.84
C TYR A 65 -6.90 -6.23 -2.27
N ASN A 66 -7.81 -6.89 -1.56
CA ASN A 66 -8.32 -8.18 -1.97
C ASN A 66 -9.14 -8.12 -3.27
N GLU A 67 -9.88 -7.04 -3.54
CA GLU A 67 -10.56 -6.88 -4.82
C GLU A 67 -9.58 -6.61 -5.97
N ILE A 68 -8.53 -5.82 -5.74
CA ILE A 68 -7.44 -5.64 -6.72
C ILE A 68 -6.79 -6.98 -7.08
N ALA A 69 -6.46 -7.80 -6.07
CA ALA A 69 -5.84 -9.11 -6.29
C ALA A 69 -6.70 -10.05 -7.16
N LYS A 70 -8.02 -10.01 -7.01
CA LYS A 70 -8.97 -10.82 -7.79
C LYS A 70 -9.19 -10.29 -9.20
N ASP A 71 -9.16 -8.98 -9.40
CA ASP A 71 -9.56 -8.34 -10.65
C ASP A 71 -8.49 -8.43 -11.76
N GLY A 72 -7.25 -8.74 -11.41
CA GLY A 72 -6.11 -8.75 -12.32
C GLY A 72 -5.09 -7.73 -11.86
N PHE A 73 -4.00 -8.21 -11.25
CA PHE A 73 -3.01 -7.36 -10.61
C PHE A 73 -2.31 -6.44 -11.63
N PRO A 74 -2.39 -5.10 -11.47
CA PRO A 74 -1.76 -4.15 -12.38
C PRO A 74 -0.23 -4.17 -12.32
N ASP A 75 0.42 -3.88 -13.46
CA ASP A 75 1.87 -3.69 -13.52
C ASP A 75 2.32 -2.31 -13.00
N LYS A 76 1.39 -1.33 -12.95
CA LYS A 76 1.66 0.03 -12.48
C LYS A 76 0.55 0.52 -11.55
N PHE A 77 0.95 1.22 -10.50
CA PHE A 77 0.06 1.88 -9.55
C PHE A 77 0.35 3.37 -9.50
N ILE A 78 -0.70 4.19 -9.46
CA ILE A 78 -0.62 5.61 -9.18
C ILE A 78 -1.20 5.82 -7.78
N ILE A 79 -0.38 6.32 -6.85
CA ILE A 79 -0.79 6.57 -5.46
C ILE A 79 -0.96 8.08 -5.28
N ILE A 80 -2.18 8.50 -4.96
CA ILE A 80 -2.52 9.90 -4.72
C ILE A 80 -2.91 10.05 -3.25
N GLY A 81 -2.24 10.95 -2.54
CA GLY A 81 -2.49 11.22 -1.12
C GLY A 81 -2.58 12.71 -0.84
N PRO A 82 -3.30 13.11 0.23
CA PRO A 82 -3.37 14.50 0.64
C PRO A 82 -2.02 15.00 1.17
N ASN A 83 -1.78 16.30 1.06
CA ASN A 83 -0.68 16.95 1.77
C ASN A 83 -1.16 17.46 3.13
N HIS A 84 -0.78 16.75 4.20
CA HIS A 84 -1.13 17.13 5.58
C HIS A 84 -0.34 18.33 6.12
N ALA A 85 0.73 18.78 5.43
CA ALA A 85 1.46 19.98 5.83
C ALA A 85 0.70 21.27 5.48
N GLY A 86 -0.27 21.21 4.56
CA GLY A 86 -1.10 22.38 4.19
C GLY A 86 -0.41 23.42 3.29
N TYR A 87 0.78 23.14 2.76
CA TYR A 87 1.54 24.05 1.89
C TYR A 87 1.66 23.53 0.45
N GLY A 88 1.69 24.42 -0.54
CA GLY A 88 1.96 24.08 -1.94
C GLY A 88 0.77 23.54 -2.74
N GLY A 89 1.06 22.97 -3.91
CA GLY A 89 0.09 22.39 -4.84
C GLY A 89 0.27 20.88 -5.02
N ILE A 90 0.02 20.38 -6.23
CA ILE A 90 0.26 18.98 -6.59
C ILE A 90 1.76 18.77 -6.79
N SER A 91 2.30 17.67 -6.26
CA SER A 91 3.69 17.26 -6.47
C SER A 91 3.79 15.79 -6.84
N ILE A 92 4.83 15.45 -7.59
CA ILE A 92 5.14 14.09 -8.02
C ILE A 92 6.65 13.88 -7.97
N MET A 93 7.08 12.68 -7.57
CA MET A 93 8.44 12.21 -7.76
C MET A 93 8.53 11.58 -9.15
N THR A 94 9.37 12.10 -10.04
CA THR A 94 9.44 11.69 -11.45
C THR A 94 10.48 10.61 -11.75
N GLU A 95 11.41 10.36 -10.83
CA GLU A 95 12.49 9.38 -10.98
C GLU A 95 12.99 8.90 -9.61
N GLY A 96 13.71 7.78 -9.58
CA GLY A 96 14.31 7.21 -8.37
C GLY A 96 13.49 6.05 -7.79
N GLU A 97 13.63 5.83 -6.48
CA GLU A 97 13.03 4.68 -5.79
C GLU A 97 12.40 5.09 -4.45
N TRP A 98 11.36 4.38 -4.05
CA TRP A 98 10.84 4.38 -2.68
C TRP A 98 11.34 3.14 -1.95
N GLU A 99 12.05 3.34 -0.87
CA GLU A 99 12.46 2.27 0.04
C GLU A 99 11.26 1.85 0.89
N THR A 100 11.04 0.54 1.02
CA THR A 100 10.07 -0.05 1.95
C THR A 100 10.75 -1.17 2.75
N PRO A 101 10.20 -1.59 3.90
CA PRO A 101 10.71 -2.76 4.62
C PRO A 101 10.67 -4.07 3.82
N LEU A 102 9.92 -4.13 2.71
CA LEU A 102 9.82 -5.30 1.82
C LEU A 102 10.71 -5.17 0.57
N GLY A 103 11.51 -4.10 0.47
CA GLY A 103 12.37 -3.80 -0.67
C GLY A 103 12.02 -2.48 -1.35
N ASN A 104 12.81 -2.13 -2.35
CA ASN A 104 12.68 -0.86 -3.07
C ASN A 104 11.66 -0.98 -4.22
N VAL A 105 10.93 0.10 -4.46
CA VAL A 105 9.98 0.24 -5.57
C VAL A 105 10.46 1.38 -6.48
N ALA A 106 10.75 1.06 -7.74
CA ALA A 106 11.17 2.04 -8.73
C ALA A 106 10.02 2.94 -9.20
N ILE A 107 10.33 4.22 -9.41
CA ILE A 107 9.47 5.17 -10.12
C ILE A 107 9.68 5.00 -11.62
N SER A 108 8.60 4.87 -12.39
CA SER A 108 8.60 4.54 -13.82
C SER A 108 7.48 5.20 -14.62
#